data_AF-A0A7C4JHU2-F1
#
_entry.id   AF-A0A7C4JHU2-F1
#
_cell.length_a   1.000
_cell.length_b   1.000
_cell.length_c   1.000
_cell.angle_alpha   90.00
_cell.angle_beta   90.00
_cell.angle_gamma   90.00
#
_symmetry.space_group_name_H-M   'P 1'
#
loop_
_entity.id
_entity.type
_entity.pdbx_description
1 polymer ?
#
loop_
_entity_poly.entity_id
_entity_poly.type
_entity_poly.pdbx_seq_one_letter_code
_entity_poly.pdbx_strand_id
1 'polypeptide(L)'
;MLAQLDGPAYITRQAVFDVRHVQMARKAILKAFRNQLEGKGFSLVEVVAACPTNLRIPPTEGNRWVKEQALKYFPLGDLKVRD
;
A
#
# COMPACT_ATOMS: atom_id res chain seq x y z
N MET A 1 4.00 14.83 -4.58
CA MET A 1 3.61 13.41 -4.35
C MET A 1 3.67 12.67 -5.70
N LEU A 2 4.22 11.44 -5.80
CA LEU A 2 4.41 10.75 -7.10
C LEU A 2 3.10 10.58 -7.89
N ALA A 3 1.96 10.49 -7.22
CA ALA A 3 0.62 10.45 -7.81
C ALA A 3 0.26 11.71 -8.64
N GLN A 4 0.93 12.83 -8.42
CA GLN A 4 0.67 14.09 -9.16
C GLN A 4 1.44 14.19 -10.48
N LEU A 5 2.39 13.28 -10.74
CA LEU A 5 3.14 13.26 -12.00
C LEU A 5 2.31 12.60 -13.09
N ASP A 6 2.47 13.02 -14.35
CA ASP A 6 1.73 12.42 -15.48
C ASP A 6 2.23 11.02 -15.84
N GLY A 7 3.52 10.74 -15.64
CA GLY A 7 4.19 9.50 -16.05
C GLY A 7 3.67 8.20 -15.41
N PRO A 8 3.45 8.13 -14.08
CA PRO A 8 2.97 6.92 -13.41
C PRO A 8 1.58 6.49 -13.88
N ALA A 9 1.41 5.20 -14.14
CA ALA A 9 0.15 4.58 -14.53
C ALA A 9 -0.70 4.13 -13.33
N TYR A 10 -0.04 3.73 -12.24
CA TYR A 10 -0.73 3.22 -11.07
C TYR A 10 0.05 3.52 -9.79
N ILE A 11 -0.57 4.23 -8.86
CA ILE A 11 -0.01 4.51 -7.54
C ILE A 11 -1.09 4.19 -6.53
N THR A 12 -0.78 3.34 -5.57
CA THR A 12 -1.74 2.89 -4.57
C THR A 12 -1.06 2.74 -3.21
N ARG A 13 -1.84 2.94 -2.16
CA ARG A 13 -1.44 2.67 -0.78
C ARG A 13 -2.31 1.59 -0.18
N GLN A 14 -1.65 0.54 0.28
CA GLN A 14 -2.24 -0.66 0.87
C GLN A 14 -1.65 -0.90 2.25
N ALA A 15 -2.18 -1.89 2.96
CA ALA A 15 -1.67 -2.31 4.26
C ALA A 15 -1.80 -3.82 4.45
N VAL A 16 -1.19 -4.35 5.52
CA VAL A 16 -1.12 -5.80 5.80
C VAL A 16 -1.49 -6.16 7.24
N PHE A 17 -2.33 -5.35 7.89
CA PHE A 17 -2.68 -5.53 9.31
C PHE A 17 -3.80 -6.58 9.56
N ASP A 18 -4.47 -7.07 8.52
CA ASP A 18 -5.41 -8.19 8.60
C ASP A 18 -5.47 -8.98 7.28
N VAL A 19 -6.16 -10.12 7.28
CA VAL A 19 -6.25 -11.03 6.12
C VAL A 19 -6.86 -10.33 4.89
N ARG A 20 -7.88 -9.48 5.09
CA ARG A 20 -8.55 -8.76 4.00
C ARG A 20 -7.55 -7.82 3.31
N HIS A 21 -6.81 -7.05 4.09
CA HIS A 21 -5.85 -6.08 3.57
C HIS A 21 -4.62 -6.75 2.96
N VAL A 22 -4.18 -7.91 3.48
CA VAL A 22 -3.16 -8.75 2.80
C VAL A 22 -3.63 -9.17 1.40
N GLN A 23 -4.88 -9.59 1.25
CA GLN A 23 -5.42 -9.95 -0.08
C GLN A 23 -5.52 -8.73 -1.02
N MET A 24 -5.87 -7.56 -0.48
CA MET A 24 -5.91 -6.31 -1.25
C MET A 24 -4.50 -5.89 -1.69
N ALA A 25 -3.52 -5.94 -0.80
CA ALA A 25 -2.12 -5.67 -1.12
C ALA A 25 -1.58 -6.63 -2.19
N ARG A 26 -1.90 -7.93 -2.09
CA ARG A 26 -1.54 -8.91 -3.12
C ARG A 26 -2.12 -8.54 -4.50
N LYS A 27 -3.41 -8.18 -4.56
CA LYS A 27 -4.06 -7.76 -5.81
C LYS A 27 -3.41 -6.50 -6.40
N ALA A 28 -3.09 -5.52 -5.56
CA ALA A 28 -2.41 -4.31 -5.96
C ALA A 28 -1.00 -4.57 -6.53
N ILE A 29 -0.21 -5.42 -5.87
CA ILE A 29 1.13 -5.81 -6.35
C ILE A 29 1.02 -6.51 -7.72
N LEU A 30 0.09 -7.45 -7.88
CA LEU A 30 -0.13 -8.12 -9.15
C LEU A 30 -0.57 -7.16 -10.26
N LYS A 31 -1.43 -6.17 -9.95
CA LYS A 31 -1.85 -5.13 -10.91
C LYS A 31 -0.66 -4.27 -11.34
N ALA A 32 0.21 -3.87 -10.41
CA ALA A 32 1.41 -3.09 -10.71
C ALA A 32 2.34 -3.83 -11.69
N PHE A 33 2.59 -5.13 -11.46
CA PHE A 33 3.39 -5.93 -12.39
C PHE A 33 2.72 -6.12 -13.76
N ARG A 34 1.40 -6.36 -13.80
CA ARG A 34 0.65 -6.44 -15.06
C ARG A 34 0.77 -5.16 -15.87
N ASN A 35 0.65 -4.00 -15.22
CA ASN A 35 0.83 -2.70 -15.89
C ASN A 35 2.22 -2.57 -16.52
N GLN A 36 3.27 -3.06 -15.87
CA GLN A 36 4.62 -3.05 -16.45
C GLN A 36 4.72 -3.99 -17.66
N LEU A 37 4.17 -5.21 -17.55
CA LEU A 37 4.17 -6.20 -18.65
C LEU A 37 3.35 -5.73 -19.87
N GLU A 38 2.25 -5.03 -19.64
CA GLU A 38 1.36 -4.49 -20.68
C GLU A 38 1.85 -3.15 -21.24
N GLY A 39 3.02 -2.66 -20.83
CA GLY A 39 3.56 -1.38 -21.30
C GLY A 39 2.77 -0.15 -20.83
N LYS A 40 1.90 -0.29 -19.83
CA LYS A 40 1.06 0.80 -19.32
C LYS A 40 1.85 1.85 -18.57
N GLY A 41 3.05 1.56 -18.10
CA GLY A 41 3.97 2.51 -17.48
C GLY A 41 4.31 2.21 -16.02
N PHE A 42 4.98 3.16 -15.37
CA PHE A 42 5.48 3.01 -14.01
C PHE A 42 4.35 2.80 -13.00
N SER A 43 4.55 1.87 -12.06
CA SER A 43 3.61 1.61 -10.98
C SER A 43 4.32 1.64 -9.62
N LEU A 44 3.65 2.16 -8.59
CA LEU A 44 4.13 2.16 -7.19
C LEU A 44 3.06 1.62 -6.25
N VAL A 45 3.46 0.70 -5.37
CA VAL A 45 2.61 0.16 -4.30
C VAL A 45 3.26 0.47 -2.97
N GLU A 46 2.69 1.40 -2.22
CA GLU A 46 3.09 1.68 -0.84
C GLU A 46 2.37 0.70 0.09
N VAL A 47 3.10 0.00 0.97
CA VAL A 47 2.53 -0.96 1.92
C VAL A 47 2.79 -0.51 3.35
N VAL A 48 1.73 -0.16 4.08
CA VAL A 48 1.80 0.20 5.49
C VAL A 48 1.83 -1.08 6.33
N ALA A 49 2.89 -1.24 7.12
CA ALA A 49 3.09 -2.36 8.04
C ALA A 49 3.69 -1.85 9.37
N ALA A 50 3.40 -2.54 10.47
CA ALA A 50 4.05 -2.27 11.74
C ALA A 50 5.43 -2.94 11.78
N CYS A 51 6.42 -2.23 12.30
CA CYS A 51 7.65 -2.81 12.82
C CYS A 51 7.59 -2.74 14.36
N PRO A 52 7.18 -3.82 15.05
CA PRO A 52 6.97 -3.81 16.51
C PRO A 52 8.21 -3.38 17.29
N THR A 53 9.39 -3.77 16.81
CA THR A 53 10.69 -3.38 17.40
C THR A 53 10.88 -1.87 17.43
N ASN A 54 10.63 -1.18 16.31
CA ASN A 54 10.77 0.27 16.23
C ASN A 54 9.74 0.99 17.12
N LEU A 55 8.54 0.43 17.20
CA LEU A 55 7.44 0.99 17.99
C LEU A 55 7.53 0.62 19.49
N ARG A 56 8.45 -0.27 19.88
CA ARG A 56 8.60 -0.81 21.24
C ARG A 56 7.29 -1.37 21.82
N ILE A 57 6.53 -2.07 20.98
CA ILE A 57 5.27 -2.73 21.36
C ILE A 57 5.37 -4.25 21.15
N PRO A 58 4.55 -5.05 21.84
CA PRO A 58 4.43 -6.48 21.55
C PRO A 58 4.04 -6.73 20.09
N PRO A 59 4.58 -7.79 19.44
CA PRO A 59 4.23 -8.12 18.05
C PRO A 59 2.73 -8.30 17.80
N THR A 60 2.00 -8.81 18.80
CA THR A 60 0.56 -9.02 18.78
C THR A 60 -0.24 -7.72 18.70
N GLU A 61 0.35 -6.58 19.08
CA GLU A 61 -0.30 -5.26 19.05
C GLU A 61 -0.02 -4.49 17.74
N GLY A 62 0.98 -4.89 16.96
CA GLY A 62 1.43 -4.16 15.76
C GLY A 62 0.31 -3.92 14.75
N ASN A 63 -0.48 -4.95 14.46
CA ASN A 63 -1.61 -4.84 13.52
C ASN A 63 -2.68 -3.85 14.01
N ARG A 64 -2.96 -3.84 15.31
CA ARG A 64 -3.91 -2.90 15.91
C ARG A 64 -3.39 -1.47 15.80
N TRP A 65 -2.11 -1.25 16.08
CA TRP A 65 -1.47 0.05 15.95
C TRP A 65 -1.54 0.60 14.51
N VAL A 66 -1.33 -0.25 13.49
CA VAL A 66 -1.50 0.18 12.10
C VAL A 66 -2.92 0.69 11.86
N LYS A 67 -3.92 -0.13 12.21
CA LYS A 67 -5.34 0.16 11.98
C LYS A 67 -5.79 1.45 12.67
N GLU A 68 -5.36 1.65 13.92
CA GLU A 68 -5.89 2.73 14.77
C GLU A 68 -5.06 4.01 14.73
N GLN A 69 -3.76 3.93 14.42
CA GLN A 69 -2.85 5.07 14.47
C GLN A 69 -2.23 5.35 13.11
N ALA A 70 -1.54 4.37 12.50
CA ALA A 70 -0.80 4.62 11.26
C ALA A 70 -1.70 5.12 10.12
N LEU A 71 -2.88 4.51 9.95
CA LEU A 71 -3.78 4.86 8.84
C LEU A 71 -4.39 6.27 8.95
N LYS A 72 -4.33 6.92 10.11
CA LYS A 72 -4.71 8.34 10.26
C LYS A 72 -3.76 9.26 9.49
N TYR A 73 -2.48 8.87 9.42
CA TYR A 73 -1.43 9.60 8.71
C TYR A 73 -1.25 9.10 7.27
N PHE A 74 -1.48 7.79 7.06
CA PHE A 74 -1.28 7.12 5.77
C PHE A 74 -2.60 6.53 5.26
N PRO A 75 -3.54 7.36 4.77
CA PRO A 75 -4.82 6.89 4.27
C PRO A 75 -4.61 5.92 3.09
N LEU A 76 -5.35 4.82 3.12
CA LEU A 76 -5.31 3.78 2.09
C LEU A 76 -6.13 4.18 0.86
N GLY A 77 -5.78 3.61 -0.29
CA GLY A 77 -6.55 3.78 -1.52
C GLY A 77 -5.67 3.88 -2.76
N ASP A 78 -6.34 3.88 -3.90
CA ASP A 78 -5.70 4.16 -5.18
C ASP A 78 -5.52 5.67 -5.31
N LEU A 79 -4.26 6.10 -5.34
CA LEU A 79 -3.85 7.50 -5.40
C LEU A 79 -3.76 7.97 -6.85
N LYS A 80 -3.47 7.05 -7.77
CA LYS A 80 -3.55 7.25 -9.23
C LYS A 80 -3.88 5.93 -9.91
N VAL A 81 -4.85 5.96 -10.81
CA VAL A 81 -5.14 4.87 -11.76
C VAL A 81 -5.35 5.52 -13.11
N ARG A 82 -4.52 5.17 -14.08
CA ARG A 82 -4.73 5.52 -15.48
C ARG A 82 -5.47 4.38 -16.15
N ASP A 83 -6.50 4.72 -16.93
CA ASP A 83 -7.26 3.77 -17.75
C ASP A 83 -6.37 3.12 -18.82
#